data_AF-A0A1G2ESP2-F1
#
_entry.id   AF-A0A1G2ESP2-F1
#
_cell.length_a   1.000
_cell.length_b   1.000
_cell.length_c   1.000
_cell.angle_alpha   90.00
_cell.angle_beta   90.00
_cell.angle_gamma   90.00
#
_symmetry.space_group_name_H-M   'P 1'
#
loop_
_entity.id
_entity.type
_entity.pdbx_description
1 polymer ?
#
loop_
_entity_poly.entity_id
_entity_poly.type
_entity_poly.pdbx_seq_one_letter_code
_entity_poly.pdbx_strand_id
1 'polypeptide(L)'
;MDKIKVFLGRSISPLVAVLIIALLGTIITSSILLSLQGDPFQRDKEVEFIRSDSLVSSECEKEYTEINDFLEYANYCDVNEDCKILQITPANTKLGCFRFVNKTFNQYETNSKISSYIEKCEPAAEETCAIPVNAMCSYYKCVESPIATLLRKDFLYPYSLSWIEYNEWTEGSINFSITSVLLEAVGGSQNFLTFGGGTYYPPYINLENEFRVITFLLKIQNADKEYNNTLPINIRRITNEEGDKVTPNYPDSHSYISISPNATLYDQQFIFVVPKDETEFSFTTGGASNIHFNIKILSDTLEITKF
;
A
#
# COMPACT_ATOMS: atom_id res chain seq x y z
N MET A 1 37.76 -46.60 23.63
CA MET A 1 39.10 -45.98 23.62
C MET A 1 39.54 -45.87 22.16
N ASP A 2 39.10 -44.83 21.47
CA ASP A 2 39.49 -44.54 20.10
C ASP A 2 40.27 -43.24 20.05
N LYS A 3 41.45 -43.29 19.42
CA LYS A 3 42.46 -42.23 19.41
C LYS A 3 42.13 -41.22 18.31
N ILE A 4 41.78 -40.00 18.71
CA ILE A 4 41.82 -38.83 17.83
C ILE A 4 43.30 -38.45 17.65
N LYS A 5 43.86 -38.68 16.46
CA LYS A 5 45.15 -38.13 16.05
C LYS A 5 44.95 -36.70 15.56
N VAL A 6 45.42 -35.74 16.35
CA VAL A 6 45.47 -34.32 15.97
C VAL A 6 46.63 -34.12 14.99
N PHE A 7 46.31 -33.71 13.77
CA PHE A 7 47.27 -33.29 12.75
C PHE A 7 47.67 -31.83 13.03
N LEU A 8 48.80 -31.62 13.70
CA LEU A 8 49.48 -30.32 13.78
C LEU A 8 50.73 -30.41 12.92
N GLY A 9 50.69 -29.82 11.73
CA GLY A 9 51.83 -29.92 10.82
C GLY A 9 51.64 -29.33 9.43
N ARG A 10 50.95 -28.20 9.30
CA ARG A 10 51.08 -27.37 8.10
C ARG A 10 51.26 -25.92 8.52
N SER A 11 52.37 -25.32 8.10
CA SER A 11 52.62 -23.89 8.27
C SER A 11 51.49 -23.13 7.59
N ILE A 12 50.70 -22.44 8.38
CA ILE A 12 49.67 -21.54 7.87
C ILE A 12 50.40 -20.47 7.07
N SER A 13 50.05 -20.32 5.80
CA SER A 13 50.57 -19.26 4.94
C SER A 13 50.36 -17.90 5.64
N PRO A 14 51.35 -16.99 5.63
CA PRO A 14 51.21 -15.68 6.26
C PRO A 14 49.96 -14.92 5.77
N LEU A 15 49.51 -15.20 4.54
CA LEU A 15 48.29 -14.61 3.98
C LEU A 15 47.01 -15.10 4.66
N VAL A 16 46.97 -16.35 5.10
CA VAL A 16 45.84 -16.93 5.86
C VAL A 16 45.81 -16.40 7.29
N ALA A 17 46.99 -16.17 7.90
CA ALA A 17 47.07 -15.54 9.22
C ALA A 17 46.54 -14.11 9.22
N VAL A 18 46.86 -13.31 8.19
CA VAL A 18 46.33 -11.94 8.02
C VAL A 18 44.81 -11.96 7.84
N LEU A 19 44.28 -12.92 7.09
CA LEU A 19 42.83 -13.03 6.85
C LEU A 19 42.06 -13.40 8.13
N ILE A 20 42.62 -14.29 8.97
CA ILE A 20 42.03 -14.66 10.26
C ILE A 20 42.05 -13.46 11.23
N ILE A 21 43.14 -12.68 11.25
CA ILE A 21 43.22 -11.48 12.10
C ILE A 21 42.23 -10.41 11.63
N ALA A 22 42.07 -10.22 10.31
CA ALA A 22 41.08 -9.28 9.76
C ALA A 22 39.63 -9.69 10.09
N LEU A 23 39.30 -10.98 9.99
CA LEU A 23 37.98 -11.52 10.36
C LEU A 23 37.68 -11.42 11.85
N LEU A 24 38.67 -11.64 12.71
CA LEU A 24 38.49 -11.48 14.16
C LEU A 24 38.36 -9.99 14.54
N GLY A 25 39.05 -9.08 13.83
CA GLY A 25 38.94 -7.64 14.03
C GLY A 25 37.53 -7.10 13.75
N THR A 26 36.88 -7.55 12.67
CA THR A 26 35.53 -7.07 12.31
C THR A 26 34.44 -7.58 13.26
N ILE A 27 34.59 -8.79 13.80
CA ILE A 27 33.64 -9.34 14.79
C ILE A 27 33.71 -8.55 16.11
N ILE A 28 34.91 -8.12 16.53
CA ILE A 28 35.08 -7.37 17.79
C ILE A 28 34.57 -5.93 17.65
N THR A 29 34.78 -5.25 16.51
CA THR A 29 34.27 -3.88 16.32
C THR A 29 32.75 -3.82 16.23
N SER A 30 32.12 -4.86 15.66
CA SER A 30 30.66 -4.95 15.55
C SER A 30 29.99 -5.10 16.93
N SER A 31 30.64 -5.82 17.84
CA SER A 31 30.10 -6.11 19.18
C SER A 31 30.19 -4.90 20.13
N ILE A 32 31.18 -4.02 19.93
CA ILE A 32 31.36 -2.81 20.75
C ILE A 32 30.41 -1.68 20.28
N LEU A 33 30.10 -1.60 18.99
CA LEU A 33 29.20 -0.57 18.46
C LEU A 33 27.74 -0.77 18.91
N LEU A 34 27.30 -2.01 19.14
CA LEU A 34 25.98 -2.33 19.69
C LEU A 34 25.85 -2.05 21.20
N SER A 35 26.95 -1.90 21.93
CA SER A 35 26.90 -1.57 23.38
C SER A 35 26.94 -0.05 23.65
N LEU A 36 27.11 0.79 22.62
CA LEU A 36 27.17 2.25 22.74
C LEU A 36 25.89 2.97 22.30
N GLN A 37 24.86 2.26 21.85
CA GLN A 37 23.50 2.78 21.82
C GLN A 37 22.89 2.69 23.22
N GLY A 38 23.37 3.57 24.11
CA GLY A 38 22.64 3.91 25.32
C GLY A 38 21.32 4.58 24.94
N ASP A 39 20.24 4.18 25.61
CA ASP A 39 18.92 4.80 25.52
C ASP A 39 19.04 6.33 25.59
N PRO A 40 18.64 7.07 24.53
CA PRO A 40 18.42 8.51 24.64
C PRO A 40 17.02 8.72 25.23
N PHE A 41 16.80 8.24 26.45
CA PHE A 41 15.65 8.64 27.25
C PHE A 41 16.17 9.19 28.58
N GLN A 42 16.84 10.35 28.47
CA GLN A 42 16.90 11.24 29.61
C GLN A 42 15.46 11.59 29.97
N ARG A 43 15.08 11.24 31.22
CA ARG A 43 13.95 11.84 31.90
C ARG A 43 14.17 13.34 31.93
N ASP A 44 13.52 14.03 31.00
CA ASP A 44 13.19 15.42 31.23
C ASP A 44 12.39 15.53 32.52
N LYS A 45 12.74 16.57 33.25
CA LYS A 45 12.18 16.98 34.54
C LYS A 45 10.68 16.69 34.60
N GLU A 46 10.24 16.07 35.69
CA GLU A 46 8.88 16.23 36.20
C GLU A 46 8.63 17.73 36.34
N VAL A 47 8.10 18.35 35.27
CA VAL A 47 7.16 19.43 35.44
C VAL A 47 5.99 18.75 36.12
N GLU A 48 5.91 18.97 37.43
CA GLU A 48 4.71 18.71 38.22
C GLU A 48 3.63 19.60 37.59
N PHE A 49 3.01 19.08 36.53
CA PHE A 49 1.78 19.61 36.02
C PHE A 49 0.84 19.39 37.18
N ILE A 50 0.56 20.47 37.92
CA ILE A 50 -0.58 20.54 38.81
C ILE A 50 -1.75 20.30 37.88
N ARG A 51 -2.09 19.02 37.69
CA ARG A 51 -3.32 18.57 37.09
C ARG A 51 -4.32 19.13 38.06
N SER A 52 -4.86 20.27 37.68
CA SER A 52 -6.11 20.77 38.20
C SER A 52 -7.10 19.65 37.92
N ASP A 53 -7.16 18.65 38.80
CA ASP A 53 -8.29 17.76 39.02
C ASP A 53 -9.43 18.58 39.63
N SER A 54 -9.63 19.77 39.04
CA SER A 54 -10.83 20.57 39.04
C SER A 54 -11.90 19.64 38.49
N LEU A 55 -12.55 18.93 39.40
CA LEU A 55 -13.97 18.59 39.36
C LEU A 55 -14.52 18.67 37.93
N VAL A 56 -14.14 17.70 37.08
CA VAL A 56 -14.98 17.39 35.93
C VAL A 56 -16.29 17.04 36.58
N SER A 57 -17.28 17.91 36.43
CA SER A 57 -18.54 17.76 37.15
C SER A 57 -19.09 16.37 36.83
N SER A 58 -19.72 15.70 37.80
CA SER A 58 -20.37 14.40 37.55
C SER A 58 -21.36 14.48 36.37
N GLU A 59 -21.84 15.68 36.06
CA GLU A 59 -22.64 16.01 34.88
C GLU A 59 -21.84 15.89 33.57
N CYS A 60 -20.63 16.43 33.48
CA CYS A 60 -19.76 16.28 32.30
C CYS A 60 -19.37 14.82 32.04
N GLU A 61 -19.08 14.04 33.07
CA GLU A 61 -18.76 12.61 32.92
C GLU A 61 -19.98 11.81 32.42
N LYS A 62 -21.17 12.15 32.90
CA LYS A 62 -22.42 11.57 32.43
C LYS A 62 -22.70 11.93 30.97
N GLU A 63 -22.61 13.21 30.61
CA GLU A 63 -22.81 13.66 29.22
C GLU A 63 -21.79 13.03 28.26
N TYR A 64 -20.52 12.94 28.67
CA TYR A 64 -19.47 12.26 27.91
C TYR A 64 -19.83 10.79 27.64
N THR A 65 -20.26 10.07 28.69
CA THR A 65 -20.65 8.66 28.58
C THR A 65 -21.83 8.48 27.64
N GLU A 66 -22.87 9.31 27.77
CA GLU A 66 -24.04 9.26 26.89
C GLU A 66 -23.68 9.52 25.41
N ILE A 67 -22.77 10.48 25.15
CA ILE A 67 -22.28 10.76 23.79
C ILE A 67 -21.46 9.58 23.28
N ASN A 68 -20.56 9.02 24.08
CA ASN A 68 -19.68 7.94 23.65
C ASN A 68 -20.46 6.66 23.36
N ASP A 69 -21.43 6.30 24.20
CA ASP A 69 -22.33 5.16 23.99
C ASP A 69 -23.13 5.34 22.68
N PHE A 70 -23.60 6.55 22.42
CA PHE A 70 -24.33 6.86 21.19
C PHE A 70 -23.44 6.72 19.94
N LEU A 71 -22.20 7.20 20.01
CA LEU A 71 -21.23 7.09 18.94
C LEU A 71 -20.77 5.65 18.71
N GLU A 72 -20.65 4.85 19.77
CA GLU A 72 -20.34 3.42 19.67
C GLU A 72 -21.48 2.65 19.02
N TYR A 73 -22.73 2.93 19.40
CA TYR A 73 -23.90 2.34 18.73
C TYR A 73 -24.02 2.78 17.26
N ALA A 74 -23.63 4.02 16.96
CA ALA A 74 -23.62 4.53 15.60
C ALA A 74 -22.54 3.91 14.70
N ASN A 75 -21.58 3.18 15.27
CA ASN A 75 -20.43 2.67 14.55
C ASN A 75 -20.74 1.40 13.72
N TYR A 76 -21.94 0.82 13.78
CA TYR A 76 -22.23 -0.43 13.09
C TYR A 76 -22.61 -0.24 11.61
N CYS A 77 -22.22 -1.18 10.75
CA CYS A 77 -22.46 -1.14 9.30
C CYS A 77 -22.60 -2.56 8.71
N ASP A 78 -23.23 -2.64 7.53
CA ASP A 78 -23.31 -3.89 6.76
C ASP A 78 -22.39 -3.84 5.53
N VAL A 79 -22.28 -2.67 4.88
CA VAL A 79 -21.44 -2.45 3.69
C VAL A 79 -20.61 -1.17 3.81
N ASN A 80 -19.56 -1.03 3.00
CA ASN A 80 -18.66 0.12 3.02
C ASN A 80 -19.40 1.45 2.82
N GLU A 81 -20.41 1.44 1.96
CA GLU A 81 -21.24 2.59 1.64
C GLU A 81 -22.07 3.08 2.82
N ASP A 82 -22.24 2.28 3.88
CA ASP A 82 -22.94 2.70 5.08
C ASP A 82 -22.10 3.63 5.94
N CYS A 83 -20.78 3.72 5.75
CA CYS A 83 -19.92 4.47 6.66
C CYS A 83 -19.69 5.92 6.21
N LYS A 84 -19.64 6.83 7.19
CA LYS A 84 -19.22 8.22 7.02
C LYS A 84 -18.35 8.67 8.19
N ILE A 85 -17.63 9.77 7.97
CA ILE A 85 -16.81 10.42 9.00
C ILE A 85 -17.64 11.52 9.66
N LEU A 86 -17.82 11.41 10.97
CA LEU A 86 -18.36 12.46 11.81
C LEU A 86 -17.20 13.28 12.36
N GLN A 87 -17.03 14.50 11.85
CA GLN A 87 -16.04 15.43 12.38
C GLN A 87 -16.51 15.98 13.73
N ILE A 88 -15.63 15.92 14.73
CA ILE A 88 -15.85 16.46 16.07
C ILE A 88 -14.85 17.60 16.26
N THR A 89 -15.36 18.83 16.32
CA THR A 89 -14.55 20.03 16.54
C THR A 89 -14.87 20.61 17.91
N PRO A 90 -13.86 20.99 18.71
CA PRO A 90 -12.43 21.16 18.38
C PRO A 90 -11.55 19.90 18.59
N ALA A 91 -10.28 19.98 18.20
CA ALA A 91 -9.37 18.82 18.05
C ALA A 91 -8.94 18.12 19.33
N ASN A 92 -9.06 18.79 20.46
CA ASN A 92 -8.50 18.35 21.75
C ASN A 92 -9.58 17.85 22.71
N THR A 93 -10.67 17.32 22.15
CA THR A 93 -11.75 16.78 22.96
C THR A 93 -11.40 15.37 23.42
N LYS A 94 -11.90 14.94 24.60
CA LYS A 94 -11.85 13.52 24.99
C LYS A 94 -12.63 12.63 24.01
N LEU A 95 -13.49 13.26 23.21
CA LEU A 95 -14.22 12.66 22.10
C LEU A 95 -13.35 12.53 20.83
N GLY A 96 -12.09 12.96 20.82
CA GLY A 96 -11.21 12.93 19.67
C GLY A 96 -11.69 13.80 18.50
N CYS A 97 -10.89 13.83 17.43
CA CYS A 97 -11.13 14.68 16.25
C CYS A 97 -12.28 14.22 15.35
N PHE A 98 -12.50 12.92 15.30
CA PHE A 98 -13.48 12.32 14.39
C PHE A 98 -13.97 10.99 14.95
N ARG A 99 -15.11 10.57 14.43
CA ARG A 99 -15.69 9.25 14.64
C ARG A 99 -16.16 8.69 13.31
N PHE A 100 -16.08 7.38 13.17
CA PHE A 100 -16.65 6.68 12.03
C PHE A 100 -18.04 6.19 12.43
N VAL A 101 -19.05 6.57 11.67
CA VAL A 101 -20.45 6.27 12.00
C VAL A 101 -21.21 5.83 10.75
N ASN A 102 -22.32 5.13 10.96
CA ASN A 102 -23.27 4.78 9.91
C ASN A 102 -23.89 6.04 9.29
N LYS A 103 -24.23 6.04 8.00
CA LYS A 103 -24.84 7.16 7.29
C LYS A 103 -26.26 7.42 7.76
N THR A 104 -26.98 6.37 8.15
CA THR A 104 -28.34 6.47 8.72
C THR A 104 -28.38 7.12 10.09
N PHE A 105 -27.21 7.30 10.71
CA PHE A 105 -27.05 8.02 11.97
C PHE A 105 -27.61 9.44 11.92
N ASN A 106 -28.47 9.76 12.90
CA ASN A 106 -28.99 11.10 13.10
C ASN A 106 -27.90 12.04 13.63
N GLN A 107 -27.19 12.64 12.69
CA GLN A 107 -26.08 13.55 12.97
C GLN A 107 -26.52 14.84 13.66
N TYR A 108 -27.74 15.32 13.41
CA TYR A 108 -28.20 16.59 13.97
C TYR A 108 -28.34 16.55 15.50
N GLU A 109 -29.00 15.51 16.03
CA GLU A 109 -29.18 15.35 17.48
C GLU A 109 -27.83 15.19 18.20
N THR A 110 -26.95 14.39 17.62
CA THR A 110 -25.61 14.14 18.16
C THR A 110 -24.76 15.39 18.16
N ASN A 111 -24.74 16.13 17.06
CA ASN A 111 -23.99 17.38 16.96
C ASN A 111 -24.45 18.39 18.00
N SER A 112 -25.74 18.44 18.31
CA SER A 112 -26.27 19.28 19.38
C SER A 112 -25.76 18.87 20.77
N LYS A 113 -25.71 17.55 21.07
CA LYS A 113 -25.17 17.04 22.34
C LYS A 113 -23.66 17.26 22.45
N ILE A 114 -22.91 16.94 21.40
CA ILE A 114 -21.45 17.15 21.31
C ILE A 114 -21.13 18.64 21.51
N SER A 115 -21.83 19.54 20.81
CA SER A 115 -21.58 20.98 20.92
C SER A 115 -21.86 21.49 22.34
N SER A 116 -22.95 21.03 22.95
CA SER A 116 -23.29 21.40 24.33
C SER A 116 -22.26 20.88 25.34
N TYR A 117 -21.80 19.63 25.19
CA TYR A 117 -20.75 19.07 26.03
C TYR A 117 -19.45 19.85 25.90
N ILE A 118 -19.03 20.16 24.67
CA ILE A 118 -17.80 20.92 24.41
C ILE A 118 -17.89 22.30 25.07
N GLU A 119 -18.98 23.03 24.86
CA GLU A 119 -19.18 24.36 25.45
C GLU A 119 -19.12 24.34 26.99
N LYS A 120 -19.69 23.31 27.62
CA LYS A 120 -19.75 23.19 29.09
C LYS A 120 -18.49 22.62 29.72
N CYS A 121 -17.88 21.63 29.09
CA CYS A 121 -16.95 20.69 29.73
C CYS A 121 -15.54 20.75 29.16
N GLU A 122 -15.34 21.25 27.94
CA GLU A 122 -14.04 21.24 27.25
C GLU A 122 -13.80 22.58 26.54
N PRO A 123 -13.15 23.55 27.20
CA PRO A 123 -12.86 24.84 26.56
C PRO A 123 -12.03 24.62 25.29
N ALA A 124 -12.36 25.37 24.25
CA ALA A 124 -11.75 25.20 22.94
C ALA A 124 -10.22 25.32 23.01
N ALA A 125 -9.52 24.29 22.54
CA ALA A 125 -8.09 24.31 22.34
C ALA A 125 -7.78 24.56 20.85
N GLU A 126 -6.75 25.37 20.59
CA GLU A 126 -6.31 25.83 19.27
C GLU A 126 -5.53 24.76 18.46
N GLU A 127 -5.95 23.50 18.53
CA GLU A 127 -5.28 22.44 17.78
C GLU A 127 -6.08 22.05 16.52
N THR A 128 -5.36 21.73 15.44
CA THR A 128 -5.92 21.35 14.15
C THR A 128 -5.87 19.83 13.98
N CYS A 129 -7.01 19.20 13.74
CA CYS A 129 -7.07 17.78 13.41
C CYS A 129 -6.60 17.50 11.98
N ALA A 130 -5.80 16.45 11.80
CA ALA A 130 -5.72 15.78 10.51
C ALA A 130 -7.07 15.10 10.24
N ILE A 131 -7.71 15.44 9.12
CA ILE A 131 -9.01 14.88 8.74
C ILE A 131 -8.75 13.57 7.97
N PRO A 132 -9.25 12.41 8.45
CA PRO A 132 -9.11 11.15 7.73
C PRO A 132 -9.90 11.24 6.42
N VAL A 133 -9.42 10.52 5.40
CA VAL A 133 -9.92 10.71 4.04
C VAL A 133 -11.21 9.93 3.79
N ASN A 134 -11.31 8.70 4.32
CA ASN A 134 -12.42 7.80 4.05
C ASN A 134 -12.78 6.90 5.25
N ALA A 135 -14.02 6.41 5.25
CA ALA A 135 -14.53 5.41 6.18
C ALA A 135 -14.93 4.15 5.40
N MET A 136 -14.71 2.96 5.97
CA MET A 136 -15.17 1.70 5.39
C MET A 136 -15.81 0.81 6.46
N CYS A 137 -16.52 -0.23 6.03
CA CYS A 137 -17.09 -1.22 6.92
C CYS A 137 -16.13 -2.40 7.08
N SER A 138 -15.67 -2.65 8.31
CA SER A 138 -14.80 -3.77 8.64
C SER A 138 -15.31 -4.45 9.90
N TYR A 139 -15.55 -5.77 9.84
CA TYR A 139 -16.09 -6.54 10.96
C TYR A 139 -17.37 -5.91 11.57
N TYR A 140 -18.30 -5.49 10.71
CA TYR A 140 -19.55 -4.81 11.08
C TYR A 140 -19.38 -3.47 11.80
N LYS A 141 -18.19 -2.86 11.71
CA LYS A 141 -17.85 -1.58 12.31
C LYS A 141 -17.29 -0.61 11.28
N CYS A 142 -17.71 0.64 11.36
CA CYS A 142 -17.14 1.71 10.57
C CYS A 142 -15.76 2.03 11.13
N VAL A 143 -14.74 1.89 10.29
CA VAL A 143 -13.35 2.14 10.65
C VAL A 143 -12.73 3.11 9.64
N GLU A 144 -11.56 3.63 9.97
CA GLU A 144 -10.74 4.32 9.00
C GLU A 144 -10.46 3.40 7.83
N SER A 145 -10.72 3.88 6.62
CA SER A 145 -10.31 3.14 5.42
C SER A 145 -8.79 3.23 5.31
N PRO A 146 -8.05 2.11 5.36
CA PRO A 146 -6.61 2.10 5.08
C PRO A 146 -6.33 2.46 3.62
N ILE A 147 -7.37 2.43 2.78
CA ILE A 147 -7.33 2.88 1.39
C ILE A 147 -7.34 4.41 1.43
N ALA A 148 -6.15 4.99 1.52
CA ALA A 148 -5.88 6.36 1.12
C ALA A 148 -6.51 6.54 -0.27
N THR A 149 -7.53 7.39 -0.35
CA THR A 149 -8.25 7.78 -1.57
C THR A 149 -8.11 6.78 -2.71
N LEU A 150 -9.09 5.90 -2.90
CA LEU A 150 -9.24 5.21 -4.17
C LEU A 150 -9.52 6.29 -5.24
N LEU A 151 -8.47 6.94 -5.73
CA LEU A 151 -8.49 7.75 -6.94
C LEU A 151 -8.58 6.76 -8.10
N ARG A 152 -9.69 6.03 -8.14
CA ARG A 152 -10.09 5.27 -9.32
C ARG A 152 -10.44 6.31 -10.37
N LYS A 153 -9.41 6.77 -11.05
CA LYS A 153 -9.52 7.64 -12.20
C LYS A 153 -9.45 6.75 -13.41
N ASP A 154 -10.61 6.47 -13.99
CA ASP A 154 -10.68 5.78 -15.27
C ASP A 154 -10.12 6.73 -16.33
N PHE A 155 -8.92 6.45 -16.82
CA PHE A 155 -8.34 7.20 -17.93
C PHE A 155 -8.96 6.73 -19.25
N LEU A 156 -9.96 7.47 -19.74
CA LEU A 156 -10.44 7.38 -21.12
C LEU A 156 -9.39 8.02 -22.03
N TYR A 157 -8.34 7.27 -22.36
CA TYR A 157 -7.29 7.76 -23.24
C TYR A 157 -7.83 7.84 -24.69
N PRO A 158 -7.67 8.97 -25.41
CA PRO A 158 -8.34 9.20 -26.70
C PRO A 158 -7.84 8.30 -27.85
N TYR A 159 -6.75 7.55 -27.64
CA TYR A 159 -6.20 6.63 -28.63
C TYR A 159 -6.00 5.26 -27.99
N SER A 160 -6.78 4.24 -28.35
CA SER A 160 -6.56 2.87 -27.84
C SER A 160 -5.09 2.46 -28.04
N LEU A 161 -4.30 2.47 -26.95
CA LEU A 161 -2.91 2.01 -26.98
C LEU A 161 -3.00 0.54 -27.31
N SER A 162 -2.67 0.21 -28.56
CA SER A 162 -2.82 -1.12 -29.09
C SER A 162 -1.55 -1.54 -29.79
N TRP A 163 -1.28 -2.83 -29.70
CA TRP A 163 -0.12 -3.43 -30.35
C TRP A 163 -0.43 -4.86 -30.74
N ILE A 164 0.40 -5.35 -31.65
CA ILE A 164 0.30 -6.70 -32.18
C ILE A 164 1.53 -7.45 -31.70
N GLU A 165 1.32 -8.53 -30.96
CA GLU A 165 2.39 -9.51 -30.72
C GLU A 165 2.35 -10.58 -31.79
N TYR A 166 3.51 -10.83 -32.38
CA TYR A 166 3.72 -11.96 -33.27
C TYR A 166 4.32 -13.11 -32.49
N ASN A 167 3.70 -14.27 -32.59
CA ASN A 167 4.29 -15.49 -32.09
C ASN A 167 5.01 -16.18 -33.25
N GLU A 168 6.35 -16.16 -33.20
CA GLU A 168 7.22 -16.81 -34.20
C GLU A 168 6.89 -18.30 -34.40
N TRP A 169 6.28 -18.95 -33.40
CA TRP A 169 5.95 -20.37 -33.42
C TRP A 169 4.61 -20.71 -34.07
N THR A 170 3.66 -19.78 -34.15
CA THR A 170 2.27 -20.08 -34.57
C THR A 170 1.77 -19.28 -35.77
N GLU A 171 2.61 -18.42 -36.37
CA GLU A 171 2.23 -17.50 -37.46
C GLU A 171 0.98 -16.66 -37.14
N GLY A 172 0.69 -16.47 -35.84
CA GLY A 172 -0.49 -15.77 -35.37
C GLY A 172 -0.16 -14.39 -34.85
N SER A 173 -1.17 -13.52 -34.84
CA SER A 173 -1.10 -12.18 -34.30
C SER A 173 -2.11 -12.00 -33.17
N ILE A 174 -1.70 -11.39 -32.06
CA ILE A 174 -2.58 -11.06 -30.95
C ILE A 174 -2.65 -9.56 -30.81
N ASN A 175 -3.86 -9.02 -30.86
CA ASN A 175 -4.10 -7.61 -30.62
C ASN A 175 -4.29 -7.38 -29.13
N PHE A 176 -3.43 -6.55 -28.55
CA PHE A 176 -3.62 -6.03 -27.21
C PHE A 176 -4.14 -4.61 -27.32
N SER A 177 -4.98 -4.20 -26.37
CA SER A 177 -5.30 -2.79 -26.17
C SER A 177 -5.55 -2.46 -24.71
N ILE A 178 -5.02 -1.34 -24.23
CA ILE A 178 -5.31 -0.82 -22.88
C ILE A 178 -6.73 -0.23 -22.89
N THR A 179 -7.63 -0.76 -22.06
CA THR A 179 -9.00 -0.26 -21.90
C THR A 179 -9.10 0.77 -20.79
N SER A 180 -8.34 0.59 -19.70
CA SER A 180 -8.24 1.58 -18.63
C SER A 180 -6.96 1.37 -17.80
N VAL A 181 -6.61 2.40 -17.03
CA VAL A 181 -5.55 2.36 -16.02
C VAL A 181 -6.16 2.80 -14.70
N LEU A 182 -5.99 2.01 -13.65
CA LEU A 182 -6.42 2.31 -12.30
C LEU A 182 -5.19 2.61 -11.45
N LEU A 183 -5.27 3.64 -10.61
CA LEU A 183 -4.21 4.00 -9.67
C LEU A 183 -4.79 4.02 -8.26
N GLU A 184 -4.22 3.22 -7.37
CA GLU A 184 -4.64 3.13 -5.98
C GLU A 184 -3.47 3.50 -5.08
N ALA A 185 -3.65 4.45 -4.17
CA ALA A 185 -2.67 4.70 -3.13
C ALA A 185 -2.94 3.74 -1.97
N VAL A 186 -1.90 3.07 -1.49
CA VAL A 186 -2.01 2.18 -0.34
C VAL A 186 -1.07 2.70 0.75
N GLY A 187 -1.67 3.12 1.85
CA GLY A 187 -0.98 3.52 3.06
C GLY A 187 -1.28 2.53 4.19
N GLY A 188 -0.31 2.34 5.08
CA GLY A 188 -0.49 1.57 6.32
C GLY A 188 0.07 0.14 6.27
N SER A 189 0.11 -0.48 7.45
CA SER A 189 0.75 -1.77 7.75
C SER A 189 -0.02 -2.99 7.24
N GLN A 190 -0.58 -2.93 6.02
CA GLN A 190 -1.26 -4.06 5.41
C GLN A 190 -0.21 -5.02 4.85
N ASN A 191 -0.15 -6.24 5.40
CA ASN A 191 0.79 -7.27 4.96
C ASN A 191 0.42 -7.93 3.63
N PHE A 192 -0.72 -7.58 3.04
CA PHE A 192 -1.21 -8.19 1.82
C PHE A 192 -2.14 -7.25 1.05
N LEU A 193 -2.19 -7.44 -0.27
CA LEU A 193 -3.16 -6.82 -1.16
C LEU A 193 -4.04 -7.92 -1.76
N THR A 194 -5.36 -7.77 -1.72
CA THR A 194 -6.27 -8.70 -2.40
C THR A 194 -6.76 -8.14 -3.71
N PHE A 195 -6.41 -8.79 -4.83
CA PHE A 195 -6.88 -8.45 -6.17
C PHE A 195 -7.49 -9.67 -6.84
N GLY A 196 -8.69 -9.54 -7.43
CA GLY A 196 -9.25 -10.56 -8.31
C GLY A 196 -9.37 -11.98 -7.73
N GLY A 197 -9.52 -12.12 -6.41
CA GLY A 197 -9.61 -13.42 -5.72
C GLY A 197 -8.26 -14.03 -5.30
N GLY A 198 -7.14 -13.37 -5.57
CA GLY A 198 -5.81 -13.73 -5.07
C GLY A 198 -5.32 -12.79 -3.96
N THR A 199 -4.58 -13.33 -3.01
CA THR A 199 -3.85 -12.55 -1.99
C THR A 199 -2.41 -12.39 -2.46
N TYR A 200 -2.00 -11.14 -2.69
CA TYR A 200 -0.65 -10.78 -3.08
C TYR A 200 0.16 -10.34 -1.86
N TYR A 201 1.33 -10.96 -1.69
CA TYR A 201 2.33 -10.59 -0.68
C TYR A 201 3.52 -9.95 -1.41
N PRO A 202 3.72 -8.63 -1.33
CA PRO A 202 4.86 -7.98 -1.97
C PRO A 202 6.17 -8.51 -1.35
N PRO A 203 7.04 -9.22 -2.08
CA PRO A 203 8.17 -9.89 -1.45
C PRO A 203 9.29 -8.94 -0.98
N TYR A 204 9.21 -7.63 -1.28
CA TYR A 204 10.31 -6.69 -1.04
C TYR A 204 9.87 -5.26 -0.67
N ILE A 205 8.60 -5.05 -0.31
CA ILE A 205 8.16 -3.70 0.07
C ILE A 205 8.27 -3.61 1.59
N ASN A 206 9.13 -2.71 2.09
CA ASN A 206 9.03 -2.28 3.48
C ASN A 206 7.66 -1.62 3.63
N LEU A 207 6.73 -2.31 4.27
CA LEU A 207 5.33 -1.91 4.42
C LEU A 207 5.14 -0.68 5.31
N GLU A 208 6.22 -0.20 5.94
CA GLU A 208 6.25 1.14 6.55
C GLU A 208 6.17 2.26 5.51
N ASN A 209 6.56 1.98 4.26
CA ASN A 209 6.52 2.94 3.18
C ASN A 209 5.19 2.86 2.45
N GLU A 210 4.56 4.01 2.24
CA GLU A 210 3.39 4.13 1.38
C GLU A 210 3.77 3.78 -0.07
N PHE A 211 2.89 3.06 -0.76
CA PHE A 211 3.07 2.67 -2.15
C PHE A 211 1.82 2.96 -2.97
N ARG A 212 1.95 2.86 -4.29
CA ARG A 212 0.84 2.93 -5.22
C ARG A 212 0.74 1.63 -5.98
N VAL A 213 -0.49 1.23 -6.28
CA VAL A 213 -0.83 0.10 -7.12
C VAL A 213 -1.36 0.66 -8.43
N ILE A 214 -0.76 0.25 -9.54
CA ILE A 214 -1.21 0.59 -10.88
C ILE A 214 -1.76 -0.68 -11.50
N THR A 215 -3.01 -0.64 -11.93
CA THR A 215 -3.67 -1.75 -12.62
C THR A 215 -4.00 -1.34 -14.04
N PHE A 216 -3.37 -1.99 -15.02
CA PHE A 216 -3.79 -1.89 -16.42
C PHE A 216 -4.89 -2.91 -16.67
N LEU A 217 -6.01 -2.44 -17.22
CA LEU A 217 -7.02 -3.32 -17.79
C LEU A 217 -6.75 -3.44 -19.29
N LEU A 218 -6.54 -4.67 -19.74
CA LEU A 218 -6.26 -4.97 -21.14
C LEU A 218 -7.42 -5.73 -21.77
N LYS A 219 -7.72 -5.37 -23.00
CA LYS A 219 -8.44 -6.21 -23.94
C LYS A 219 -7.42 -6.97 -24.79
N ILE A 220 -7.58 -8.29 -24.87
CA ILE A 220 -6.75 -9.20 -25.65
C ILE A 220 -7.63 -9.86 -26.69
N GLN A 221 -7.33 -9.66 -27.97
CA GLN A 221 -8.07 -10.22 -29.08
C GLN A 221 -7.15 -11.10 -29.91
N ASN A 222 -7.45 -12.40 -29.96
CA ASN A 222 -6.76 -13.34 -30.82
C ASN A 222 -7.33 -13.23 -32.24
N ALA A 223 -6.51 -12.79 -33.19
CA ALA A 223 -6.96 -12.56 -34.56
C ALA A 223 -7.01 -13.85 -35.40
N ASP A 224 -6.15 -14.84 -35.11
CA ASP A 224 -5.98 -15.99 -36.01
C ASP A 224 -5.46 -17.26 -35.31
N LYS A 225 -6.09 -18.39 -35.69
CA LYS A 225 -5.82 -19.78 -35.30
C LYS A 225 -5.92 -20.09 -33.80
N GLU A 226 -6.14 -21.37 -33.53
CA GLU A 226 -6.19 -21.91 -32.17
C GLU A 226 -4.81 -21.81 -31.53
N TYR A 227 -4.68 -20.94 -30.54
CA TYR A 227 -3.52 -20.93 -29.67
C TYR A 227 -3.72 -22.05 -28.64
N ASN A 228 -3.31 -23.26 -29.01
CA ASN A 228 -3.22 -24.40 -28.08
C ASN A 228 -2.10 -24.20 -27.04
N ASN A 229 -1.22 -23.24 -27.27
CA ASN A 229 -0.18 -22.85 -26.35
C ASN A 229 -0.49 -21.49 -25.78
N THR A 230 0.00 -21.30 -24.57
CA THR A 230 -0.32 -20.09 -23.86
C THR A 230 0.32 -18.85 -24.44
N LEU A 231 -0.41 -17.73 -24.42
CA LEU A 231 0.11 -16.41 -24.68
C LEU A 231 1.19 -16.02 -23.65
N PRO A 232 2.46 -15.85 -24.06
CA PRO A 232 3.47 -15.31 -23.18
C PRO A 232 3.25 -13.80 -23.07
N ILE A 233 2.64 -13.36 -21.97
CA ILE A 233 2.48 -11.93 -21.72
C ILE A 233 3.75 -11.40 -21.07
N ASN A 234 4.55 -10.72 -21.88
CA ASN A 234 5.86 -10.20 -21.52
C ASN A 234 5.85 -8.71 -21.14
N ILE A 235 4.70 -8.21 -20.67
CA ILE A 235 4.64 -6.87 -20.13
C ILE A 235 5.55 -6.83 -18.90
N ARG A 236 6.48 -5.88 -18.85
CA ARG A 236 7.43 -5.70 -17.74
C ARG A 236 7.58 -4.22 -17.42
N ARG A 237 7.71 -3.87 -16.15
CA ARG A 237 8.16 -2.54 -15.72
C ARG A 237 9.67 -2.45 -15.87
N ILE A 238 10.18 -1.30 -16.28
CA ILE A 238 11.60 -0.96 -16.34
C ILE A 238 11.93 -0.20 -15.05
N THR A 239 12.89 -0.68 -14.26
CA THR A 239 13.17 -0.15 -12.92
C THR A 239 14.38 0.78 -12.84
N ASN A 240 15.23 0.82 -13.86
CA ASN A 240 16.41 1.68 -13.90
C ASN A 240 16.88 1.96 -15.34
N GLU A 241 17.92 2.78 -15.46
CA GLU A 241 18.52 3.19 -16.75
C GLU A 241 19.23 2.03 -17.47
N GLU A 242 19.70 1.03 -16.71
CA GLU A 242 20.30 -0.21 -17.23
C GLU A 242 19.27 -1.11 -17.94
N GLY A 243 17.97 -0.81 -17.77
CA GLY A 243 16.89 -1.54 -18.42
C GLY A 243 16.48 -2.80 -17.66
N ASP A 244 16.73 -2.87 -16.35
CA ASP A 244 16.26 -3.98 -15.51
C ASP A 244 14.74 -4.07 -15.55
N LYS A 245 14.24 -5.29 -15.65
CA LYS A 245 12.83 -5.58 -15.91
C LYS A 245 12.20 -6.33 -14.75
N VAL A 246 11.06 -5.83 -14.27
CA VAL A 246 10.24 -6.48 -13.24
C VAL A 246 8.92 -6.94 -13.85
N THR A 247 8.52 -8.18 -13.53
CA THR A 247 7.24 -8.76 -13.94
C THR A 247 6.08 -8.11 -13.18
N PRO A 248 4.88 -8.02 -13.80
CA PRO A 248 3.68 -7.64 -13.07
C PRO A 248 3.45 -8.57 -11.88
N ASN A 249 2.89 -8.01 -10.82
CA ASN A 249 2.54 -8.69 -9.59
C ASN A 249 1.35 -9.64 -9.80
N TYR A 250 0.46 -9.30 -10.72
CA TYR A 250 -0.65 -10.13 -11.19
C TYR A 250 -0.95 -9.82 -12.67
N PRO A 251 -1.29 -10.82 -13.50
CA PRO A 251 -1.32 -12.23 -13.15
C PRO A 251 0.12 -12.72 -12.92
N ASP A 252 0.31 -13.75 -12.07
CA ASP A 252 1.65 -14.30 -11.80
C ASP A 252 2.34 -14.56 -13.15
N SER A 253 3.64 -14.30 -13.27
CA SER A 253 4.42 -14.40 -14.51
C SER A 253 4.34 -15.76 -15.23
N HIS A 254 3.74 -16.76 -14.59
CA HIS A 254 3.44 -18.11 -15.08
C HIS A 254 1.97 -18.31 -15.50
N SER A 255 1.16 -17.26 -15.40
CA SER A 255 -0.28 -17.33 -15.59
C SER A 255 -0.57 -17.39 -17.06
N TYR A 256 -0.91 -18.61 -17.43
CA TYR A 256 -1.10 -18.97 -18.79
C TYR A 256 -2.54 -18.59 -19.21
N ILE A 257 -2.70 -17.56 -20.07
CA ILE A 257 -4.01 -17.21 -20.64
C ILE A 257 -4.28 -18.08 -21.88
N SER A 258 -5.15 -19.08 -21.71
CA SER A 258 -5.71 -19.84 -22.84
C SER A 258 -6.75 -18.99 -23.56
N ILE A 259 -6.55 -18.74 -24.86
CA ILE A 259 -7.47 -17.97 -25.68
C ILE A 259 -7.86 -18.79 -26.92
N SER A 260 -9.17 -18.99 -27.10
CA SER A 260 -9.68 -19.66 -28.30
C SER A 260 -9.47 -18.78 -29.55
N PRO A 261 -9.44 -19.36 -30.76
CA PRO A 261 -9.40 -18.59 -31.99
C PRO A 261 -10.57 -17.60 -32.03
N ASN A 262 -10.30 -16.36 -32.49
CA ASN A 262 -11.27 -15.27 -32.55
C ASN A 262 -11.87 -14.85 -31.19
N ALA A 263 -11.36 -15.37 -30.07
CA ALA A 263 -11.82 -14.95 -28.77
C ALA A 263 -11.27 -13.56 -28.43
N THR A 264 -12.10 -12.82 -27.71
CA THR A 264 -11.73 -11.52 -27.13
C THR A 264 -11.90 -11.62 -25.63
N LEU A 265 -10.82 -11.39 -24.90
CA LEU A 265 -10.81 -11.27 -23.45
C LEU A 265 -10.83 -9.78 -23.11
N TYR A 266 -11.67 -9.40 -22.16
CA TYR A 266 -11.76 -8.04 -21.65
C TYR A 266 -11.22 -8.00 -20.22
N ASP A 267 -10.83 -6.80 -19.80
CA ASP A 267 -10.48 -6.46 -18.42
C ASP A 267 -9.44 -7.37 -17.77
N GLN A 268 -8.48 -7.84 -18.57
CA GLN A 268 -7.34 -8.59 -18.06
C GLN A 268 -6.45 -7.65 -17.27
N GLN A 269 -6.25 -7.94 -15.99
CA GLN A 269 -5.62 -7.03 -15.04
C GLN A 269 -4.10 -7.27 -14.99
N PHE A 270 -3.32 -6.21 -15.21
CA PHE A 270 -1.87 -6.21 -15.02
C PHE A 270 -1.50 -5.25 -13.92
N ILE A 271 -1.05 -5.78 -12.80
CA ILE A 271 -0.83 -5.01 -11.57
C ILE A 271 0.65 -4.76 -11.37
N PHE A 272 1.01 -3.51 -11.13
CA PHE A 272 2.35 -3.08 -10.74
C PHE A 272 2.28 -2.34 -9.42
N VAL A 273 3.21 -2.65 -8.52
CA VAL A 273 3.41 -1.87 -7.30
C VAL A 273 4.60 -0.92 -7.49
N VAL A 274 4.38 0.35 -7.19
CA VAL A 274 5.41 1.41 -7.28
C VAL A 274 5.51 2.15 -5.94
N PRO A 275 6.70 2.57 -5.49
CA PRO A 275 6.87 3.54 -4.41
C PRO A 275 5.99 4.80 -4.58
N LYS A 276 5.50 5.38 -3.48
CA LYS A 276 4.61 6.57 -3.54
C LYS A 276 5.30 7.81 -4.13
N ASP A 277 6.61 7.93 -3.94
CA ASP A 277 7.46 9.01 -4.42
C ASP A 277 7.85 8.86 -5.91
N GLU A 278 7.69 7.67 -6.48
CA GLU A 278 7.88 7.45 -7.91
C GLU A 278 6.70 8.04 -8.70
N THR A 279 6.95 9.20 -9.30
CA THR A 279 5.96 9.92 -10.13
C THR A 279 6.10 9.63 -11.61
N GLU A 280 7.16 8.94 -12.03
CA GLU A 280 7.41 8.59 -13.42
C GLU A 280 8.06 7.20 -13.50
N PHE A 281 7.54 6.34 -14.36
CA PHE A 281 8.03 4.98 -14.53
C PHE A 281 7.73 4.46 -15.94
N SER A 282 8.57 3.53 -16.41
CA SER A 282 8.44 2.98 -17.75
C SER A 282 8.02 1.51 -17.73
N PHE A 283 7.33 1.07 -18.78
CA PHE A 283 7.03 -0.33 -19.02
C PHE A 283 7.28 -0.69 -20.49
N THR A 284 7.52 -1.98 -20.73
CA THR A 284 7.68 -2.56 -22.06
C THR A 284 6.66 -3.67 -22.25
N THR A 285 6.15 -3.83 -23.47
CA THR A 285 5.32 -4.99 -23.84
C THR A 285 6.13 -6.28 -23.92
N GLY A 286 7.47 -6.16 -24.00
CA GLY A 286 8.37 -7.27 -24.28
C GLY A 286 8.03 -7.92 -25.61
N GLY A 287 8.35 -9.21 -25.75
CA GLY A 287 7.99 -9.98 -26.95
C GLY A 287 8.63 -9.45 -28.23
N ALA A 288 7.94 -9.67 -29.36
CA ALA A 288 8.42 -9.24 -30.67
C ALA A 288 8.14 -7.76 -30.91
N SER A 289 7.07 -7.21 -30.32
CA SER A 289 6.75 -5.80 -30.49
C SER A 289 7.70 -4.89 -29.71
N ASN A 290 8.14 -5.33 -28.52
CA ASN A 290 9.04 -4.65 -27.59
C ASN A 290 8.81 -3.12 -27.56
N ILE A 291 7.54 -2.72 -27.45
CA ILE A 291 7.14 -1.33 -27.41
C ILE A 291 7.39 -0.80 -26.01
N HIS A 292 7.89 0.42 -25.93
CA HIS A 292 8.11 1.08 -24.66
C HIS A 292 7.11 2.19 -24.42
N PHE A 293 6.74 2.31 -23.15
CA PHE A 293 5.81 3.29 -22.66
C PHE A 293 6.36 3.93 -21.40
N ASN A 294 6.18 5.23 -21.28
CA ASN A 294 6.48 5.99 -20.09
C ASN A 294 5.18 6.48 -19.47
N ILE A 295 5.04 6.33 -18.16
CA ILE A 295 3.90 6.79 -17.40
C ILE A 295 4.37 7.85 -16.44
N LYS A 296 3.71 9.00 -16.49
CA LYS A 296 3.90 10.08 -15.55
C LYS A 296 2.61 10.27 -14.74
N ILE A 297 2.70 10.07 -13.44
CA ILE A 297 1.62 10.37 -12.49
C ILE A 297 1.72 11.85 -12.10
N LEU A 298 0.71 12.62 -12.51
CA LEU A 298 0.50 13.98 -12.09
C LEU A 298 -0.46 14.00 -10.87
N SER A 299 -0.62 15.17 -10.24
CA SER A 299 -1.44 15.32 -9.01
C SER A 299 -2.87 14.82 -9.16
N ASP A 300 -3.44 14.95 -10.36
CA ASP A 300 -4.82 14.59 -10.66
C ASP A 300 -4.93 13.74 -11.92
N THR A 301 -3.85 13.52 -12.67
CA THR A 301 -3.88 12.96 -14.03
C THR A 301 -2.72 11.98 -14.23
N LEU A 302 -2.77 11.21 -15.32
CA LEU A 302 -1.72 10.27 -15.71
C LEU A 302 -1.48 10.47 -17.20
N GLU A 303 -0.22 10.71 -17.55
CA GLU A 303 0.21 10.84 -18.94
C GLU A 303 0.90 9.54 -19.36
N ILE A 304 0.51 8.98 -20.52
CA ILE A 304 1.16 7.80 -21.10
C ILE A 304 1.78 8.21 -22.42
N THR A 305 3.11 8.07 -22.53
CA THR A 305 3.85 8.38 -23.76
C THR A 305 4.43 7.09 -24.33
N LYS A 306 4.18 6.81 -25.60
CA LYS A 306 4.83 5.72 -26.34
C LYS A 306 6.15 6.24 -26.94
N PHE A 307 7.22 5.45 -26.83
CA PHE A 307 8.52 5.76 -27.45
C PHE A 307 9.09 4.56 -28.22
#